data_AF-A0A2H6HBB0-F1
#
_entry.id   AF-A0A2H6HBB0-F1
#
_cell.length_a   1.000
_cell.length_b   1.000
_cell.length_c   1.000
_cell.angle_alpha   90.00
_cell.angle_beta   90.00
_cell.angle_gamma   90.00
#
_symmetry.space_group_name_H-M   'P 1'
#
loop_
_entity.id
_entity.type
_entity.pdbx_description
1 polymer ?
#
loop_
_entity_poly.entity_id
_entity_poly.type
_entity_poly.pdbx_seq_one_letter_code
_entity_poly.pdbx_strand_id
1 'polypeptide(L)' 'MRWALFEAALCASRTSSPDHRYFLDVKERLGAKRAYLSVARKLARRVHHILRSLGDAAFEQVA' A
#
# COMPACT_ATOMS: atom_id res chain seq x y z
N MET A 1 -8.77 -2.62 8.05
CA MET A 1 -7.66 -2.39 7.09
C MET A 1 -7.88 -2.98 5.69
N ARG A 2 -8.66 -4.07 5.50
CA ARG A 2 -8.80 -4.71 4.17
C ARG A 2 -9.33 -3.77 3.08
N TRP A 3 -10.38 -2.99 3.36
CA TRP A 3 -10.96 -2.03 2.42
C TRP A 3 -9.99 -0.90 2.06
N ALA A 4 -9.37 -0.27 3.07
CA ALA A 4 -8.37 0.79 2.86
C ALA A 4 -7.17 0.35 2.00
N LEU A 5 -6.66 -0.87 2.20
CA LEU A 5 -5.56 -1.41 1.38
C LEU A 5 -5.99 -1.69 -0.07
N PHE A 6 -7.24 -2.10 -0.27
CA PHE A 6 -7.80 -2.29 -1.61
C PHE A 6 -7.91 -0.95 -2.35
N GLU A 7 -8.50 0.07 -1.72
CA GLU A 7 -8.61 1.41 -2.30
C GLU A 7 -7.25 2.04 -2.58
N ALA A 8 -6.31 1.95 -1.64
CA ALA A 8 -4.95 2.47 -1.84
C ALA A 8 -4.24 1.75 -3.00
N ALA A 9 -4.45 0.45 -3.17
CA ALA A 9 -3.93 -0.28 -4.32
C ALA A 9 -4.58 0.21 -5.62
N LEU A 10 -5.89 0.45 -5.68
CA LEU A 10 -6.55 1.00 -6.86
C LEU A 10 -5.94 2.34 -7.29
N CYS A 11 -5.63 3.21 -6.32
CA CYS A 11 -4.96 4.48 -6.56
C CYS A 11 -3.59 4.34 -7.26
N ALA A 12 -2.90 3.20 -7.15
CA ALA A 12 -1.62 2.98 -7.83
C ALA A 12 -1.70 2.95 -9.36
N SER A 13 -2.89 2.76 -9.93
CA SER A 13 -3.09 2.91 -11.37
C SER A 13 -3.05 4.37 -11.85
N ARG A 14 -3.20 5.35 -10.94
CA ARG A 14 -3.17 6.78 -11.26
C ARG A 14 -1.73 7.25 -11.41
N THR A 15 -1.45 8.06 -12.42
CA THR A 15 -0.10 8.59 -12.70
C THR A 15 0.49 9.41 -11.54
N SER A 16 -0.36 10.10 -10.78
CA SER A 16 0.04 10.87 -9.60
C SER A 16 0.37 10.01 -8.37
N SER A 17 0.12 8.70 -8.42
CA SER A 17 0.40 7.84 -7.29
C SER A 17 1.89 7.61 -7.10
N PRO A 18 2.42 7.69 -5.87
CA PRO A 18 3.82 7.35 -5.59
C PRO A 18 4.15 5.88 -5.91
N ASP A 19 3.14 5.01 -6.00
CA ASP A 19 3.30 3.60 -6.34
C ASP A 19 3.12 3.30 -7.84
N HIS A 20 2.88 4.33 -8.67
CA HIS A 20 2.53 4.15 -10.09
C HIS A 20 3.59 3.38 -10.88
N ARG A 21 4.86 3.75 -10.75
CA ARG A 21 5.96 3.06 -11.44
C ARG A 21 6.03 1.58 -11.07
N TYR A 22 6.00 1.30 -9.77
CA TYR A 22 6.02 -0.08 -9.27
C TYR A 22 4.79 -0.89 -9.75
N PHE A 23 3.62 -0.26 -9.79
CA PHE A 23 2.42 -0.89 -10.34
C PHE A 23 2.61 -1.25 -11.82
N LEU A 24 3.14 -0.35 -12.65
CA LEU A 24 3.40 -0.61 -14.07
C LEU A 24 4.40 -1.76 -14.26
N ASP A 25 5.52 -1.74 -13.54
CA ASP A 25 6.55 -2.79 -13.62
C ASP A 25 5.97 -4.20 -13.34
N VAL A 26 5.10 -4.30 -12.32
CA VAL A 26 4.46 -5.57 -11.96
C VAL A 26 3.34 -5.92 -12.94
N LYS A 27 2.60 -4.92 -13.44
CA LYS A 27 1.52 -5.11 -14.41
C LYS A 27 2.08 -5.65 -15.74
N GLU A 28 3.19 -5.10 -16.21
CA GLU A 28 3.93 -5.55 -17.40
C GLU A 28 4.28 -7.05 -17.28
N ARG A 29 4.81 -7.45 -16.12
CA ARG A 29 5.30 -8.81 -15.89
C ARG A 29 4.22 -9.84 -15.57
N LEU A 30 3.19 -9.45 -14.82
CA LEU A 30 2.28 -10.39 -14.13
C LEU A 30 0.79 -10.02 -14.29
N GLY A 31 0.47 -8.94 -14.98
CA GLY A 31 -0.90 -8.46 -15.20
C GLY A 31 -1.48 -7.62 -14.05
N ALA A 32 -2.56 -6.89 -14.36
CA ALA A 32 -3.11 -5.84 -13.49
C ALA A 32 -3.60 -6.35 -12.12
N LYS A 33 -4.27 -7.51 -12.06
CA LYS A 33 -4.76 -8.07 -10.78
C LYS A 33 -3.60 -8.35 -9.81
N ARG A 34 -2.50 -8.92 -10.31
CA ARG A 34 -1.31 -9.21 -9.51
C ARG A 34 -0.55 -7.95 -9.14
N ALA A 35 -0.57 -6.92 -9.99
CA ALA A 35 0.00 -5.61 -9.68
C ALA A 35 -0.71 -4.94 -8.49
N TYR A 36 -2.04 -4.86 -8.49
CA TYR A 36 -2.80 -4.31 -7.35
C TYR A 36 -2.52 -5.05 -6.05
N LEU A 37 -2.54 -6.38 -6.08
CA LEU A 37 -2.25 -7.20 -4.90
C LEU A 37 -0.80 -7.00 -4.40
N SER A 38 0.14 -6.78 -5.31
CA SER A 38 1.54 -6.50 -4.97
C SER A 38 1.72 -5.14 -4.30
N VAL A 39 0.99 -4.11 -4.76
CA VAL A 39 0.93 -2.80 -4.09
C VAL A 39 0.29 -2.93 -2.70
N ALA A 40 -0.86 -3.60 -2.59
CA ALA A 40 -1.54 -3.80 -1.32
C ALA A 40 -0.62 -4.47 -0.28
N ARG A 41 0.13 -5.50 -0.67
CA ARG A 41 1.10 -6.17 0.22
C ARG A 41 2.28 -5.28 0.60
N LYS A 42 2.78 -4.47 -0.34
CA LYS A 42 3.85 -3.49 -0.07
C LYS A 42 3.39 -2.47 0.98
N LEU A 43 2.19 -1.91 0.81
CA LEU A 43 1.59 -0.97 1.76
C LEU A 43 1.33 -1.62 3.13
N ALA A 44 0.75 -2.82 3.14
CA ALA A 44 0.48 -3.55 4.38
C ALA A 44 1.76 -3.79 5.20
N ARG A 45 2.86 -4.20 4.54
CA ARG A 45 4.16 -4.36 5.21
C ARG A 45 4.68 -3.05 5.77
N ARG A 46 4.64 -1.96 4.99
CA ARG A 46 5.08 -0.64 5.45
C ARG A 46 4.29 -0.18 6.66
N VAL A 47 2.96 -0.24 6.60
CA VAL A 47 2.06 0.13 7.70
C VAL A 47 2.35 -0.73 8.93
N HIS A 48 2.48 -2.04 8.76
CA HIS A 48 2.80 -2.94 9.87
C HIS A 48 4.13 -2.57 10.55
N HIS A 49 5.20 -2.32 9.78
CA HIS A 49 6.49 -1.94 10.35
C HIS A 49 6.45 -0.58 11.04
N ILE A 50 5.77 0.41 10.47
CA ILE A 50 5.61 1.74 11.09
C ILE A 50 4.85 1.61 12.43
N LEU A 51 3.69 0.98 12.42
CA LEU A 51 2.88 0.79 13.63
C LEU A 51 3.65 0.00 14.70
N ARG A 52 4.35 -1.05 14.29
CA ARG A 52 5.18 -1.85 15.20
C ARG A 52 6.36 -1.06 15.78
N SER A 53 6.98 -0.17 15.00
CA SER A 53 8.07 0.69 15.50
C SER A 53 7.59 1.77 16.46
N LEU A 54 6.34 2.22 16.32
CA LEU A 54 5.73 3.23 17.18
C LEU A 54 5.20 2.64 18.49
N GLY A 55 4.85 1.35 18.52
CA GLY A 55 4.35 0.69 19.73
C GLY A 55 3.04 1.32 20.21
N ASP A 56 2.89 1.52 21.52
CA ASP A 56 1.68 2.09 22.12
C ASP A 56 1.44 3.54 21.70
N ALA A 57 2.50 4.30 21.42
CA ALA A 57 2.43 5.67 20.91
C ALA A 57 1.69 5.77 19.56
N ALA A 58 1.56 4.67 18.81
CA ALA A 58 0.76 4.62 17.59
C ALA A 58 -0.76 4.82 17.84
N PHE A 59 -1.21 4.56 19.07
CA PHE A 59 -2.63 4.58 19.46
C PHE A 59 -2.96 5.70 20.45
N GLU A 60 -1.95 6.45 20.90
CA GLU A 60 -2.16 7.65 21.69
C GLU A 60 -2.85 8.72 20.83
N GLN A 61 -3.89 9.35 21.39
CA GLN A 61 -4.51 10.49 20.74
C GLN A 61 -3.57 11.69 20.83
N VAL A 62 -3.32 12.34 19.69
CA VAL A 62 -2.65 13.64 19.67
C VAL A 62 -3.63 14.65 20.29
N ALA A 63 -3.21 15.29 21.38
CA ALA A 63 -3.97 16.32 22.10
C ALA A 63 -4.11 17.62 21.30
#